data_AF-A0A1H9MCY4-F1
#
_entry.id   AF-A0A1H9MCY4-F1
#
_cell.length_a   1.000
_cell.length_b   1.000
_cell.length_c   1.000
_cell.angle_alpha   90.00
_cell.angle_beta   90.00
_cell.angle_gamma   90.00
#
_symmetry.space_group_name_H-M   'P 1'
#
loop_
_entity.id
_entity.type
_entity.pdbx_description
1 polymer ?
#
loop_
_entity_poly.entity_id
_entity_poly.type
_entity_poly.pdbx_seq_one_letter_code
_entity_poly.pdbx_strand_id
1 'polypeptide(L)'
;MIRLYDTELTMDDVQEISSNPFERCTANFSADGALFIPCVKLTNEFGVVSMCEAALQLVSSGGSPSFRLIAARQISVSQVNNNSCTAVYSDNSTVSLPCVNVSDIFGGVTRYNAILESIVGASPLTFSLKQAEQRD
;
A
#
# COMPACT_ATOMS: atom_id res chain seq x y z
N MET A 1 2.67 3.92 -20.75
CA MET A 1 3.84 4.42 -19.97
C MET A 1 3.31 5.24 -18.80
N ILE A 2 3.16 4.62 -17.62
CA ILE A 2 2.72 5.34 -16.41
C ILE A 2 3.94 6.09 -15.88
N ARG A 3 3.91 7.43 -15.96
CA ARG A 3 4.91 8.29 -15.31
C ARG A 3 4.42 8.54 -13.88
N LEU A 4 5.04 7.88 -12.91
CA LEU A 4 4.89 8.22 -11.51
C LEU A 4 5.69 9.51 -11.28
N TYR A 5 5.02 10.57 -10.83
CA TYR A 5 5.67 11.86 -10.58
C TYR A 5 6.59 11.72 -9.36
N ASP A 6 7.87 12.02 -9.56
CA ASP A 6 8.86 12.23 -8.51
C ASP A 6 8.36 13.36 -7.62
N THR A 7 7.86 13.01 -6.44
CA THR A 7 7.68 13.96 -5.36
C THR A 7 8.73 13.55 -4.33
N GLU A 8 9.90 14.16 -4.42
CA GLU A 8 10.96 14.00 -3.42
C GLU A 8 10.44 14.53 -2.07
N LEU A 9 9.96 13.63 -1.22
CA LEU A 9 9.72 13.92 0.18
C LEU A 9 11.05 13.74 0.92
N THR A 10 11.47 14.80 1.60
CA THR A 10 12.71 14.87 2.38
C THR A 10 12.69 13.87 3.53
N MET A 11 13.86 13.31 3.85
CA MET A 11 14.08 12.22 4.82
C MET A 11 13.64 12.50 6.26
N ASP A 12 13.17 13.71 6.59
CA ASP A 12 12.83 14.12 7.96
C ASP A 12 11.42 13.71 8.42
N ASP A 13 10.53 13.26 7.53
CA ASP A 13 9.14 12.86 7.88
C ASP A 13 8.89 11.34 7.91
N VAL A 14 9.93 10.52 7.71
CA VAL A 14 9.81 9.05 7.78
C VAL A 14 10.13 8.58 9.19
N GLN A 15 9.09 8.45 10.01
CA GLN A 15 9.17 7.82 11.33
C GLN A 15 9.79 6.41 11.21
N GLU A 16 10.79 6.10 12.04
CA GLU A 16 11.54 4.83 12.04
C GLU A 16 10.61 3.61 11.91
N ILE A 17 10.65 2.96 10.75
CA ILE A 17 9.97 1.67 10.55
C ILE A 17 10.86 0.60 11.21
N SER A 18 10.39 0.12 12.36
CA SER A 18 10.83 -1.05 13.13
C SER A 18 11.69 -2.05 12.34
N SER A 19 12.91 -2.27 12.82
CA SER A 19 13.93 -3.15 12.26
C SER A 19 13.69 -4.64 12.55
N ASN A 20 12.57 -5.19 12.09
CA ASN A 20 12.29 -6.63 12.16
C ASN A 20 12.28 -7.29 10.76
N PRO A 21 13.27 -8.14 10.40
CA PRO A 21 13.48 -8.61 9.03
C PRO A 21 12.43 -9.60 8.48
N PHE A 22 11.50 -10.09 9.31
CA PHE A 22 10.40 -10.98 8.89
C PHE A 22 9.11 -10.23 8.48
N GLU A 23 9.01 -8.92 8.72
CA GLU A 23 7.79 -8.11 8.51
C GLU A 23 7.85 -7.16 7.30
N ARG A 24 8.90 -7.27 6.47
CA ARG A 24 9.27 -6.23 5.49
C ARG A 24 8.23 -5.86 4.44
N CYS A 25 7.15 -6.64 4.27
CA CYS A 25 6.12 -6.38 3.28
C CYS A 25 4.68 -6.31 3.83
N THR A 26 4.51 -6.30 5.16
CA THR A 26 3.15 -6.19 5.74
C THR A 26 2.69 -4.74 5.68
N ALA A 27 1.50 -4.50 5.10
CA ALA A 27 0.90 -3.17 5.13
C ALA A 27 0.33 -2.88 6.53
N ASN A 28 0.41 -1.63 6.97
CA ASN A 28 -0.11 -1.20 8.26
C ASN A 28 -1.12 -0.07 8.06
N PHE A 29 -2.31 -0.23 8.62
CA PHE A 29 -3.33 0.81 8.70
C PHE A 29 -3.33 1.41 10.10
N SER A 30 -3.04 2.71 10.18
CA SER A 30 -2.97 3.48 11.41
C SER A 30 -4.28 4.18 11.72
N ALA A 31 -4.48 4.52 13.00
CA ALA A 31 -5.71 5.14 13.50
C ALA A 31 -5.96 6.55 12.94
N ASP A 32 -4.94 7.22 12.41
CA ASP A 32 -5.03 8.50 11.70
C ASP A 32 -5.51 8.34 10.23
N GLY A 33 -5.80 7.10 9.81
CA GLY A 33 -6.30 6.79 8.49
C GLY A 33 -5.22 6.65 7.42
N ALA A 34 -3.93 6.62 7.79
CA ALA A 34 -2.87 6.30 6.85
C ALA A 34 -2.75 4.78 6.65
N LEU A 35 -2.51 4.37 5.41
CA LEU A 35 -2.19 3.00 5.02
C LEU A 35 -0.80 2.99 4.41
N PHE A 36 0.17 2.44 5.13
CA PHE A 36 1.53 2.29 4.64
C PHE A 36 1.73 0.90 4.03
N ILE A 37 2.21 0.86 2.79
CA ILE A 37 2.38 -0.35 1.98
C ILE A 37 3.87 -0.45 1.60
N PRO A 38 4.68 -1.23 2.34
CA PRO A 38 6.12 -1.25 2.15
C PRO A 38 6.60 -1.96 0.87
N CYS A 39 5.79 -2.87 0.32
CA CYS A 39 6.17 -3.62 -0.88
C CYS A 39 5.00 -3.72 -1.84
N VAL A 40 4.99 -2.87 -2.86
CA VAL A 40 4.10 -2.95 -4.02
C VAL A 40 4.88 -3.46 -5.21
N LYS A 41 4.55 -4.67 -5.66
CA LYS A 41 5.02 -5.24 -6.90
C LYS A 41 4.23 -4.66 -8.07
N LEU A 42 4.96 -4.02 -8.98
CA LEU A 42 4.47 -3.52 -10.26
C LEU A 42 5.09 -4.40 -11.35
N THR A 43 4.26 -5.01 -12.19
CA THR A 43 4.74 -5.74 -13.37
C THR A 43 4.26 -4.98 -14.58
N ASN A 44 5.16 -4.61 -15.49
CA ASN A 44 4.73 -3.99 -16.74
C ASN A 44 4.34 -5.05 -17.78
N GLU A 45 3.79 -4.59 -18.91
CA GLU A 45 3.34 -5.43 -20.04
C GLU A 45 4.45 -6.33 -20.62
N PHE A 46 5.72 -6.03 -20.34
CA PHE A 46 6.89 -6.79 -20.78
C PHE A 46 7.42 -7.77 -19.72
N GLY A 47 6.72 -7.92 -18.59
CA GLY A 47 7.12 -8.77 -17.48
C GLY A 47 8.25 -8.20 -16.61
N VAL A 48 8.64 -6.93 -16.82
CA VAL A 48 9.65 -6.27 -15.98
C VAL A 48 9.00 -5.93 -14.64
N VAL A 49 9.60 -6.43 -13.57
CA VAL A 49 9.15 -6.21 -12.20
C VAL A 49 9.86 -5.00 -11.59
N SER A 50 9.07 -4.07 -11.06
CA SER A 50 9.53 -2.98 -10.18
C SER A 50 8.88 -3.12 -8.81
N MET A 51 9.53 -2.60 -7.78
CA MET A 51 9.01 -2.58 -6.42
C MET A 51 8.95 -1.14 -5.92
N CYS A 52 7.88 -0.81 -5.20
CA CYS A 52 7.70 0.51 -4.61
C CYS A 52 7.16 0.42 -3.18
N GLU A 53 7.50 1.38 -2.35
CA GLU A 53 6.78 1.73 -1.14
C GLU A 53 5.68 2.73 -1.50
N ALA A 54 4.54 2.66 -0.83
CA ALA A 54 3.43 3.59 -1.02
C ALA A 54 2.75 3.93 0.31
N ALA A 55 2.30 5.17 0.44
CA ALA A 55 1.43 5.61 1.52
C ALA A 55 0.12 6.12 0.93
N LEU A 56 -1.00 5.64 1.47
CA LEU A 56 -2.34 6.10 1.12
C LEU A 56 -3.01 6.75 2.33
N GLN A 57 -3.82 7.78 2.09
CA GLN A 57 -4.65 8.42 3.12
C GLN A 57 -6.12 8.09 2.89
N LEU A 58 -6.81 7.63 3.94
CA LEU A 58 -8.26 7.47 3.93
C LEU A 58 -8.94 8.82 3.70
N VAL A 59 -9.87 8.85 2.74
CA VAL A 59 -10.70 9.99 2.41
C VAL A 59 -12.11 9.75 2.95
N SER A 60 -12.48 10.52 3.97
CA SER A 60 -13.82 10.46 4.58
C SER A 60 -14.81 11.26 3.74
N SER A 61 -15.31 10.69 2.65
CA SER A 61 -16.28 11.34 1.75
C SER A 61 -17.64 10.64 1.80
N GLY A 62 -18.27 10.51 2.98
CA GLY A 62 -19.70 10.15 3.16
C GLY A 62 -20.24 8.90 2.45
N GLY A 63 -19.39 8.11 1.81
CA GLY A 63 -19.68 6.96 0.96
C GLY A 63 -18.66 5.85 1.18
N SER A 64 -18.45 4.98 0.18
CA SER A 64 -17.51 3.86 0.32
C SER A 64 -16.10 4.36 0.71
N PRO A 65 -15.42 3.67 1.63
CA PRO A 65 -14.07 4.04 2.04
C PRO A 65 -13.14 4.09 0.82
N SER A 66 -12.49 5.24 0.65
CA SER A 66 -11.57 5.50 -0.44
C SER A 66 -10.25 6.01 0.10
N PHE A 67 -9.19 5.78 -0.66
CA PHE A 67 -7.81 6.03 -0.28
C PHE A 67 -7.13 6.81 -1.39
N ARG A 68 -6.53 7.96 -1.08
CA ARG A 68 -5.71 8.70 -2.05
C ARG A 68 -4.24 8.38 -1.85
N LEU A 69 -3.49 8.23 -2.94
CA LEU A 69 -2.04 8.15 -2.88
C LEU A 69 -1.46 9.48 -2.41
N ILE A 70 -0.64 9.45 -1.36
CA ILE A 70 0.04 10.64 -0.82
C ILE A 70 1.55 10.57 -1.00
N ALA A 71 2.13 9.37 -1.06
CA ALA A 71 3.55 9.17 -1.32
C ALA A 71 3.77 7.83 -2.03
N ALA A 72 4.75 7.79 -2.93
CA ALA A 72 5.26 6.56 -3.52
C ALA A 72 6.76 6.70 -3.80
N ARG A 73 7.52 5.64 -3.57
CA ARG A 73 8.96 5.62 -3.83
C ARG A 73 9.39 4.26 -4.37
N GLN A 74 10.20 4.26 -5.42
CA GLN A 74 10.78 3.01 -5.92
C GLN A 74 11.84 2.46 -4.95
N ILE A 75 11.82 1.15 -4.73
CA ILE A 75 12.77 0.44 -3.88
C ILE A 75 13.49 -0.67 -4.64
N SER A 76 14.65 -1.07 -4.12
CA SER A 76 15.48 -2.12 -4.73
C SER A 76 14.84 -3.50 -4.53
N VAL A 77 14.63 -4.21 -5.64
CA VAL A 77 14.01 -5.56 -5.68
C VAL A 77 14.75 -6.57 -4.79
N SER A 78 16.07 -6.42 -4.64
CA SER A 78 16.94 -7.26 -3.80
C SER A 78 16.70 -7.16 -2.30
N GLN A 79 15.90 -6.19 -1.83
CA GLN A 79 15.58 -6.01 -0.40
C GLN A 79 14.31 -6.77 0.03
N VAL A 80 13.56 -7.32 -0.93
CA VAL A 80 12.25 -7.93 -0.72
C VAL A 80 12.34 -9.45 -0.78
N ASN A 81 11.93 -10.10 0.31
CA ASN A 81 11.80 -11.55 0.39
C ASN A 81 10.54 -12.01 -0.41
N ASN A 82 10.73 -12.83 -1.44
CA ASN A 82 9.66 -13.41 -2.28
C ASN A 82 8.62 -14.29 -1.53
N ASN A 83 8.86 -14.67 -0.26
CA ASN A 83 7.92 -15.44 0.57
C ASN A 83 6.95 -14.57 1.40
N SER A 84 6.94 -13.25 1.22
CA SER A 84 6.20 -12.34 2.11
C SER A 84 5.08 -11.58 1.41
N CYS A 85 4.16 -11.07 2.24
CA CYS A 85 2.92 -10.31 2.04
C CYS A 85 2.92 -9.16 1.01
N THR A 86 3.56 -9.36 -0.13
CA THR A 86 3.82 -8.34 -1.13
C THR A 86 2.51 -7.94 -1.79
N ALA A 87 2.22 -6.64 -1.77
CA ALA A 87 1.09 -6.09 -2.49
C ALA A 87 1.33 -6.20 -3.99
N VAL A 88 0.29 -6.45 -4.78
CA VAL A 88 0.40 -6.57 -6.24
C VAL A 88 -0.54 -5.57 -6.88
N TYR A 89 0.01 -4.62 -7.64
CA TYR A 89 -0.77 -3.77 -8.52
C TYR A 89 -0.91 -4.48 -9.87
N SER A 90 -2.16 -4.72 -10.28
CA SER A 90 -2.51 -5.48 -11.48
C SER A 90 -3.04 -4.57 -12.59
N ASP A 91 -2.90 -5.01 -13.83
CA ASP A 91 -3.26 -4.23 -15.03
C ASP A 91 -4.75 -3.88 -15.13
N ASN A 92 -5.60 -4.60 -14.39
CA ASN A 92 -7.02 -4.29 -14.21
C ASN A 92 -7.27 -3.13 -13.21
N SER A 93 -6.24 -2.35 -12.89
CA SER A 93 -6.31 -1.21 -11.97
C SER A 93 -6.67 -1.59 -10.53
N THR A 94 -6.34 -2.83 -10.12
CA THR A 94 -6.53 -3.29 -8.73
C THR A 94 -5.22 -3.43 -7.99
N VAL A 95 -5.24 -3.17 -6.68
CA VAL A 95 -4.15 -3.46 -5.74
C VAL A 95 -4.63 -4.56 -4.82
N SER A 96 -3.97 -5.71 -4.86
CA SER A 96 -4.18 -6.78 -3.88
C SER A 96 -3.20 -6.61 -2.72
N LEU A 97 -3.73 -6.52 -1.50
CA LEU A 97 -3.01 -6.36 -0.25
C LEU A 97 -3.21 -7.62 0.60
N PRO A 98 -2.33 -8.63 0.52
CA PRO A 98 -2.55 -9.93 1.17
C PRO A 98 -2.30 -9.94 2.68
N CYS A 99 -1.74 -8.86 3.24
CA CYS A 99 -1.59 -8.70 4.69
C CYS A 99 -1.62 -7.21 5.05
N VAL A 100 -2.75 -6.77 5.60
CA VAL A 100 -2.92 -5.45 6.20
C VAL A 100 -3.14 -5.63 7.69
N ASN A 101 -2.24 -5.13 8.52
CA ASN A 101 -2.42 -5.06 9.96
C ASN A 101 -3.22 -3.80 10.29
N VAL A 102 -4.33 -3.98 11.00
CA VAL A 102 -5.17 -2.91 11.53
C VAL A 102 -5.05 -2.96 13.04
N SER A 103 -4.56 -1.88 13.64
CA SER A 103 -4.47 -1.77 15.10
C SER A 103 -5.73 -1.13 15.65
N ASP A 104 -6.32 -1.73 16.69
CA ASP A 104 -7.42 -1.12 17.43
C ASP A 104 -6.91 -0.15 18.52
N ILE A 105 -7.85 0.58 19.14
CA ILE A 105 -7.55 1.57 20.19
C ILE A 105 -7.00 0.95 21.50
N PHE A 106 -7.06 -0.38 21.63
CA PHE A 106 -6.56 -1.13 22.78
C PHE A 106 -5.22 -1.83 22.47
N GLY A 107 -4.65 -1.62 21.28
CA GLY A 107 -3.40 -2.22 20.83
C GLY A 107 -3.54 -3.64 20.28
N GLY A 108 -4.77 -4.14 20.10
CA GLY A 108 -5.03 -5.38 19.38
C GLY A 108 -4.75 -5.21 17.89
N VAL A 109 -4.10 -6.20 17.27
CA VAL A 109 -3.80 -6.19 15.83
C VAL A 109 -4.64 -7.25 15.15
N THR A 110 -5.47 -6.83 14.20
CA THR A 110 -6.22 -7.72 13.32
C THR A 110 -5.63 -7.66 11.93
N ARG A 111 -5.44 -8.80 11.28
CA ARG A 111 -4.88 -8.88 9.93
C ARG A 111 -5.99 -9.08 8.89
N TYR A 112 -5.86 -8.43 7.75
CA TYR A 112 -6.80 -8.52 6.63
C TYR A 112 -6.10 -8.81 5.30
N ASN A 113 -6.80 -9.50 4.41
CA ASN A 113 -6.61 -9.38 2.98
C ASN A 113 -7.49 -8.23 2.49
N ALA A 114 -6.96 -7.30 1.70
CA ALA A 114 -7.73 -6.22 1.12
C ALA A 114 -7.52 -6.11 -0.39
N ILE A 115 -8.57 -5.71 -1.10
CA ILE A 115 -8.51 -5.38 -2.53
C ILE A 115 -8.95 -3.94 -2.69
N LEU A 116 -8.06 -3.13 -3.28
CA LEU A 116 -8.36 -1.76 -3.68
C LEU A 116 -8.52 -1.70 -5.20
N GLU A 117 -9.47 -0.89 -5.68
CA GLU A 117 -9.64 -0.62 -7.11
C GLU A 117 -9.42 0.87 -7.38
N SER A 118 -8.57 1.20 -8.34
CA SER A 118 -8.30 2.58 -8.72
C SER A 118 -9.56 3.22 -9.31
N ILE A 119 -9.83 4.46 -8.90
CA ILE A 119 -10.90 5.27 -9.45
C ILE A 119 -10.36 5.97 -10.69
N VAL A 120 -10.77 5.50 -11.87
CA VAL A 120 -10.32 6.03 -13.16
C VAL A 120 -10.65 7.52 -13.27
N GLY A 121 -9.64 8.33 -13.62
CA GLY A 121 -9.79 9.77 -13.80
C GLY A 121 -9.70 10.60 -12.51
N ALA A 122 -9.53 9.98 -11.34
CA ALA A 122 -9.29 10.71 -10.09
C ALA A 122 -7.86 11.29 -10.06
N SER A 123 -7.73 12.55 -9.65
CA SER A 123 -6.46 13.22 -9.39
C SER A 123 -6.53 13.94 -8.04
N PRO A 124 -5.67 13.61 -7.04
CA PRO A 124 -4.60 12.60 -7.10
C PRO A 124 -5.13 11.17 -7.28
N LEU A 125 -4.23 10.24 -7.62
CA LEU A 125 -4.58 8.82 -7.81
C LEU A 125 -5.31 8.30 -6.57
N THR A 126 -6.53 7.85 -6.77
CA THR A 126 -7.43 7.43 -5.69
C THR A 126 -7.90 6.01 -5.91
N PHE A 127 -8.11 5.28 -4.83
CA PHE A 127 -8.55 3.91 -4.80
C PHE A 127 -9.79 3.78 -3.92
N SER A 128 -10.66 2.85 -4.27
CA SER A 128 -11.81 2.45 -3.44
C SER A 128 -11.54 1.09 -2.83
N LEU A 129 -11.88 0.90 -1.56
CA LEU A 129 -11.84 -0.43 -0.94
C LEU A 129 -13.01 -1.25 -1.47
N LYS A 130 -12.69 -2.39 -2.09
CA LYS A 130 -13.69 -3.31 -2.66
C LYS A 130 -13.98 -4.49 -1.77
N GLN A 131 -12.95 -4.99 -1.12
CA GLN A 131 -13.03 -6.17 -0.29
C GLN A 131 -12.02 -6.06 0.85
N ALA A 132 -12.42 -6.48 2.04
CA ALA A 132 -11.55 -6.67 3.19
C ALA A 132 -12.02 -7.95 3.91
N GLU A 133 -11.15 -8.95 3.97
CA GLU A 133 -11.41 -10.23 4.63
C GLU A 133 -10.42 -10.43 5.75
N GLN A 134 -10.93 -10.67 6.95
CA GLN A 134 -10.10 -10.96 8.10
C GLN A 134 -9.31 -12.26 7.87
N ARG A 135 -8.04 -12.26 8.27
CA ARG A 135 -7.19 -13.44 8.34
C ARG A 135 -6.90 -13.76 9.81
N ASP A 136 -6.97 -15.05 10.12
CA ASP A 136 -6.55 -15.64 11.39
C ASP A 136 -5.03 -15.73 11.50
#